data_AF-A0A2G2Q5I6-F1
#
_entry.id   AF-A0A2G2Q5I6-F1
#
_cell.length_a   1.000
_cell.length_b   1.000
_cell.length_c   1.000
_cell.angle_alpha   90.00
_cell.angle_beta   90.00
_cell.angle_gamma   90.00
#
_symmetry.space_group_name_H-M   'P 1'
#
loop_
_entity.id
_entity.type
_entity.pdbx_description
1 polymer ?
#
loop_
_entity_poly.entity_id
_entity_poly.type
_entity_poly.pdbx_seq_one_letter_code
_entity_poly.pdbx_strand_id
1 'polypeptide(L)'
;MKSKIVFGSVLILCYFIALQLISHFDLKAVMIGVLGELLTIPALIVIPVLLFISFKNWKNEGWKVNSMYVVSILLLIATIASLFF
;
A
#
# COMPACT_ATOMS: atom_id res chain seq x y z
N MET A 1 4.36 -16.22 -7.62
CA MET A 1 4.49 -14.77 -7.90
C MET A 1 3.26 -13.99 -7.43
N LYS A 2 2.04 -14.45 -7.78
CA LYS A 2 0.75 -13.86 -7.36
C LYS A 2 0.66 -13.53 -5.86
N SER A 3 0.93 -14.50 -5.00
CA SER A 3 0.86 -14.31 -3.53
C SER A 3 1.89 -13.32 -2.99
N LYS A 4 3.04 -13.14 -3.65
CA LYS A 4 4.08 -12.19 -3.21
C LYS A 4 3.65 -10.74 -3.40
N ILE A 5 2.92 -10.46 -4.49
CA ILE A 5 2.41 -9.11 -4.78
C ILE A 5 1.29 -8.76 -3.81
N VAL A 6 0.34 -9.67 -3.58
CA VAL A 6 -0.74 -9.47 -2.59
C VAL A 6 -0.15 -9.29 -1.19
N PHE A 7 0.81 -10.11 -0.79
CA PHE A 7 1.48 -9.99 0.51
C PHE A 7 2.19 -8.64 0.67
N GLY A 8 2.88 -8.16 -0.38
CA GLY A 8 3.48 -6.83 -0.41
C GLY A 8 2.44 -5.71 -0.25
N SER A 9 1.29 -5.80 -0.93
CA SER A 9 0.20 -4.83 -0.78
C SER A 9 -0.36 -4.80 0.64
N VAL A 10 -0.52 -5.97 1.28
CA VAL A 10 -1.01 -6.05 2.67
C VAL A 10 -0.01 -5.44 3.65
N LEU A 11 1.29 -5.73 3.49
CA LEU A 11 2.33 -5.13 4.35
C LEU A 11 2.35 -3.60 4.25
N ILE A 12 2.21 -3.06 3.05
CA ILE A 12 2.17 -1.60 2.83
C ILE A 12 0.91 -1.00 3.45
N LEU A 13 -0.25 -1.66 3.30
CA LEU A 13 -1.49 -1.22 3.94
C LEU A 13 -1.35 -1.19 5.48
N CYS A 14 -0.85 -2.27 6.09
CA CYS A 14 -0.64 -2.33 7.53
C CYS A 14 0.35 -1.27 8.02
N TYR A 15 1.40 -0.98 7.25
CA TYR A 15 2.37 0.06 7.55
C TYR A 15 1.72 1.46 7.58
N PHE A 16 0.92 1.80 6.58
CA PHE A 16 0.22 3.10 6.53
C PHE A 16 -0.83 3.24 7.63
N ILE A 17 -1.58 2.17 7.95
CA ILE A 17 -2.51 2.17 9.08
C ILE A 17 -1.78 2.43 10.40
N ALA A 18 -0.62 1.81 10.62
CA ALA A 18 0.18 2.02 11.82
C ALA A 18 0.70 3.46 11.93
N LEU A 19 1.20 4.02 10.82
CA LEU A 19 1.59 5.44 10.74
C LEU A 19 0.45 6.38 11.11
N GLN A 20 -0.73 6.13 10.57
CA GLN A 20 -1.89 6.99 10.79
C GLN A 20 -2.40 6.91 12.23
N LEU A 21 -2.37 5.73 12.85
CA LEU A 21 -2.67 5.59 14.28
C LEU A 21 -1.66 6.35 15.14
N ILE A 22 -0.35 6.25 14.86
CA ILE A 22 0.68 6.98 15.59
C ILE A 22 0.48 8.50 15.48
N SER A 23 0.15 8.98 14.27
CA SER A 23 -0.16 10.39 14.00
C SER A 23 -1.42 10.85 14.73
N HIS A 24 -2.49 10.04 14.71
CA HIS A 24 -3.77 10.38 15.31
C HIS A 24 -3.71 10.43 16.85
N PHE A 25 -2.94 9.56 17.48
CA PHE A 25 -2.81 9.52 18.94
C PHE A 25 -1.77 10.52 19.50
N ASP A 26 -1.26 11.44 18.67
CA ASP A 26 -0.29 12.49 19.02
C ASP A 26 0.85 11.94 19.92
N LEU A 27 1.34 10.75 19.58
CA LEU A 27 2.50 10.15 20.24
C LEU A 27 3.72 10.97 19.83
N LYS A 28 3.99 12.05 20.58
CA LYS A 28 5.05 13.06 20.38
C LYS A 28 6.47 12.50 20.50
N ALA A 29 6.79 11.49 19.71
CA ALA A 29 8.15 11.08 19.48
C ALA A 29 8.61 11.74 18.17
N VAL A 30 9.28 12.89 18.29
CA VAL A 30 9.86 13.65 17.15
C VAL A 30 10.67 12.72 16.22
N MET A 31 11.37 11.74 16.78
CA MET A 31 12.14 10.75 16.02
C MET A 31 11.25 9.77 15.23
N ILE A 32 10.06 9.42 15.73
CA ILE A 32 9.09 8.55 15.04
C ILE A 32 8.42 9.32 13.89
N GLY A 33 8.15 10.62 14.07
CA GLY A 33 7.67 11.48 12.98
C GLY A 33 8.65 11.54 11.81
N VAL A 34 9.92 11.84 12.08
CA VAL A 34 10.97 11.92 11.05
C VAL A 34 11.21 10.57 10.37
N LEU A 35 11.30 9.47 11.13
CA LEU A 35 11.44 8.12 10.57
C LEU A 35 10.20 7.70 9.75
N GLY A 36 9.02 8.09 10.21
CA GLY A 36 7.76 7.86 9.51
C GLY A 36 7.73 8.57 8.16
N GLU A 37 8.09 9.85 8.12
CA GLU A 37 8.18 10.64 6.88
C GLU A 37 9.22 10.06 5.91
N LEU A 38 10.40 9.69 6.40
CA LEU A 38 11.48 9.13 5.58
C LEU A 38 11.09 7.83 4.88
N LEU A 39 10.27 7.01 5.54
CA LEU A 39 9.76 5.75 5.02
C LEU A 39 8.46 5.90 4.21
N THR A 40 7.72 6.99 4.43
CA THR A 40 6.50 7.32 3.68
C THR A 40 6.80 7.65 2.22
N ILE A 41 7.89 8.36 1.94
CA ILE A 41 8.29 8.72 0.56
C ILE A 41 8.58 7.46 -0.30
N PRO A 42 9.42 6.50 0.14
CA PRO A 42 9.58 5.23 -0.56
C PRO A 42 8.27 4.46 -0.73
N ALA A 43 7.42 4.43 0.29
CA ALA A 43 6.14 3.73 0.23
C ALA A 43 5.19 4.34 -0.82
N LEU A 44 5.14 5.67 -0.91
CA LEU A 44 4.40 6.42 -1.94
C LEU A 44 4.91 6.13 -3.36
N ILE A 45 6.20 5.87 -3.55
CA ILE A 45 6.77 5.48 -4.85
C ILE A 45 6.48 4.00 -5.17
N VAL A 46 6.49 3.13 -4.17
CA VAL A 46 6.25 1.69 -4.35
C VAL A 46 4.80 1.39 -4.70
N ILE A 47 3.84 2.15 -4.16
CA ILE A 47 2.41 2.00 -4.46
C ILE A 47 2.12 2.03 -5.97
N PRO A 48 2.44 3.09 -6.75
CA PRO A 48 2.15 3.14 -8.18
C PRO A 48 2.89 2.06 -8.98
N VAL A 49 4.09 1.66 -8.55
CA VAL A 49 4.83 0.55 -9.16
C VAL A 49 4.09 -0.78 -8.98
N LEU A 50 3.64 -1.09 -7.77
CA LEU A 50 2.87 -2.30 -7.50
C LEU A 50 1.50 -2.27 -8.17
N LEU A 51 0.87 -1.10 -8.26
CA LEU A 51 -0.39 -0.90 -8.97
C LEU A 51 -0.21 -1.22 -10.45
N PHE A 52 0.82 -0.66 -11.09
CA PHE A 52 1.16 -0.93 -12.48
C PHE A 52 1.46 -2.42 -12.73
N ILE A 53 2.28 -3.05 -11.89
CA ILE A 53 2.60 -4.48 -12.00
C ILE A 53 1.33 -5.34 -11.85
N SER A 54 0.46 -4.99 -10.91
CA SER A 54 -0.80 -5.71 -10.68
C SER A 54 -1.76 -5.57 -11.85
N PHE A 55 -1.91 -4.36 -12.43
CA PHE A 55 -2.69 -4.14 -13.64
C PHE A 55 -2.12 -4.89 -14.85
N LYS A 56 -0.80 -4.84 -15.05
CA LYS A 56 -0.14 -5.57 -16.14
C LYS A 56 -0.37 -7.08 -16.02
N ASN A 57 -0.25 -7.63 -14.81
CA ASN A 57 -0.46 -9.06 -14.59
C ASN A 57 -1.93 -9.46 -14.67
N TRP A 58 -2.85 -8.60 -14.23
CA TRP A 58 -4.29 -8.81 -14.41
C TRP A 58 -4.68 -8.83 -15.89
N LYS A 59 -4.06 -7.96 -16.71
CA LYS A 59 -4.17 -8.00 -18.17
C LYS A 59 -3.69 -9.31 -18.77
N ASN A 60 -2.54 -9.81 -18.34
CA ASN A 60 -2.01 -11.08 -18.82
C ASN A 60 -2.91 -12.28 -18.44
N GLU A 61 -3.73 -12.17 -17.40
CA GLU A 61 -4.71 -13.21 -17.03
C GLU A 61 -6.05 -13.10 -17.78
N GLY A 62 -6.20 -12.14 -18.69
CA GLY A 62 -7.44 -11.90 -19.42
C GLY A 62 -8.52 -11.22 -18.59
N TRP A 63 -8.14 -10.34 -17.66
CA TRP A 63 -9.05 -9.53 -16.85
C TRP A 63 -10.10 -10.33 -16.07
N LYS A 64 -9.72 -11.52 -15.60
CA LYS A 64 -10.59 -12.34 -14.75
C LYS A 64 -10.89 -11.59 -13.45
N VAL A 65 -12.16 -11.43 -13.13
CA VAL A 65 -12.62 -10.70 -11.93
C VAL A 65 -12.21 -11.41 -10.64
N ASN A 66 -12.18 -12.74 -10.62
CA ASN A 66 -11.74 -13.55 -9.48
C ASN A 66 -10.19 -13.69 -9.40
N SER A 67 -9.45 -12.70 -9.88
CA SER A 67 -7.99 -12.72 -9.84
C SER A 67 -7.48 -12.09 -8.55
N MET A 68 -6.44 -12.68 -7.96
CA MET A 68 -5.73 -12.12 -6.81
C MET A 68 -5.18 -10.71 -7.08
N TYR A 69 -4.95 -10.34 -8.35
CA TYR A 69 -4.51 -9.00 -8.71
C TYR A 69 -5.59 -7.94 -8.50
N VAL A 70 -6.87 -8.29 -8.63
CA VAL A 70 -7.99 -7.38 -8.32
C VAL A 70 -7.97 -7.03 -6.84
N VAL A 71 -7.77 -8.02 -5.98
CA VAL A 71 -7.64 -7.82 -4.52
C VAL A 71 -6.45 -6.90 -4.20
N SER A 72 -5.30 -7.12 -4.84
CA SER A 72 -4.12 -6.26 -4.67
C SER A 72 -4.37 -4.82 -5.15
N ILE A 73 -5.04 -4.62 -6.29
CA ILE A 73 -5.39 -3.29 -6.80
C ILE A 73 -6.33 -2.57 -5.82
N LEU A 74 -7.39 -3.24 -5.36
CA LEU A 74 -8.33 -2.66 -4.39
C LEU A 74 -7.64 -2.28 -3.08
N LEU A 75 -6.75 -3.13 -2.56
CA LEU A 75 -5.96 -2.85 -1.36
C LEU A 75 -5.08 -1.61 -1.54
N LEU A 76 -4.37 -1.51 -2.66
CA LEU A 76 -3.50 -0.37 -2.95
C LEU A 76 -4.30 0.94 -3.10
N ILE A 77 -5.47 0.89 -3.76
CA ILE A 77 -6.38 2.04 -3.85
C ILE A 77 -6.88 2.45 -2.47
N ALA A 78 -7.26 1.49 -1.62
CA ALA A 78 -7.68 1.77 -0.25
C ALA A 78 -6.55 2.41 0.57
N THR A 79 -5.30 1.98 0.39
CA THR A 79 -4.13 2.62 1.03
C THR A 79 -3.94 4.07 0.57
N ILE A 80 -4.15 4.36 -0.71
CA ILE A 80 -4.09 5.73 -1.22
C ILE A 80 -5.25 6.54 -0.61
N ALA A 81 -6.46 6.00 -0.58
CA ALA A 81 -7.62 6.69 -0.02
C ALA A 81 -7.44 7.02 1.48
N SER A 82 -6.85 6.12 2.26
CA SER A 82 -6.56 6.36 3.69
C SER A 82 -5.53 7.47 3.91
N LEU A 83 -4.67 7.76 2.94
CA LEU A 83 -3.72 8.86 3.03
C LEU A 83 -4.34 10.26 2.89
N PHE A 84 -5.53 10.35 2.28
CA PHE A 84 -6.21 11.62 2.02
C PHE A 84 -7.34 11.91 3.02
N PHE A 85 -7.64 11.00 3.95
CA PHE A 85 -8.67 11.10 4.99
C PHE A 85 -8.03 11.09 6.37
#